data_AF-A0A4U5QZZ8-F1
#
_entry.id   AF-A0A4U5QZZ8-F1
#
_cell.length_a   1.000
_cell.length_b   1.000
_cell.length_c   1.000
_cell.angle_alpha   90.00
_cell.angle_beta   90.00
_cell.angle_gamma   90.00
#
_symmetry.space_group_name_H-M   'P 1'
#
loop_
_entity.id
_entity.type
_entity.pdbx_description
1 polymer ?
#
loop_
_entity_poly.entity_id
_entity_poly.type
_entity_poly.pdbx_seq_one_letter_code
_entity_poly.pdbx_strand_id
1 'polypeptide(L)'
;MNNEFEEARASNGEDYDMTRDIVTALNSMVDSCIPQQDLSECCIYKVPNLLRNVKPEAYTPQLISIGPLHHGDAKLEIMKREKLICFREFKENKLSDERIMDLVNIIRNKEKNIRQYYSKNFNEIGSRDFIEMILLDAVFIIEFIKESNDVDGPKNLEPWMMCDIKEDLKLLENQLPFFIIEEIYDEVNRARQEIPSIPFLSLAAFHFGKIAFSEV
;
A
#
# COMPACT_ATOMS: atom_id res chain seq x y z
N MET A 1 -29.73 60.93 -25.37
CA MET A 1 -30.58 59.95 -24.67
C MET A 1 -30.26 58.51 -25.11
N ASN A 2 -29.00 58.19 -25.46
CA ASN A 2 -28.65 56.91 -26.11
C ASN A 2 -27.71 56.01 -25.29
N ASN A 3 -27.29 56.39 -24.08
CA ASN A 3 -26.29 55.61 -23.33
C ASN A 3 -26.88 54.44 -22.50
N GLU A 4 -28.16 54.50 -22.09
CA GLU A 4 -28.75 53.45 -21.23
C GLU A 4 -29.09 52.14 -21.97
N PHE A 5 -29.18 52.15 -23.32
CA PHE A 5 -29.50 50.95 -24.10
C PHE A 5 -28.28 50.14 -24.56
N GLU A 6 -27.07 50.74 -24.54
CA GLU A 6 -25.82 50.02 -24.85
C GLU A 6 -25.24 49.31 -23.61
N GLU A 7 -25.31 49.92 -22.43
CA GLU A 7 -24.88 49.30 -21.17
C GLU A 7 -25.66 48.02 -20.84
N ALA A 8 -26.98 48.00 -21.08
CA ALA A 8 -27.81 46.81 -20.86
C ALA A 8 -27.52 45.66 -21.85
N ARG A 9 -26.99 45.96 -23.04
CA ARG A 9 -26.59 44.95 -24.04
C ARG A 9 -25.20 44.40 -23.78
N ALA A 10 -24.27 45.24 -23.32
CA ALA A 10 -22.94 44.82 -22.89
C ALA A 10 -23.00 43.93 -21.64
N SER A 11 -23.80 44.32 -20.63
CA SER A 11 -24.02 43.55 -19.41
C SER A 11 -24.60 42.14 -19.66
N ASN A 12 -25.54 42.01 -20.60
CA ASN A 12 -26.10 40.71 -20.97
C ASN A 12 -25.12 39.82 -21.76
N GLY A 13 -24.15 40.41 -22.47
CA GLY A 13 -23.13 39.68 -23.21
C GLY A 13 -22.01 39.13 -22.31
N GLU A 14 -21.59 39.91 -21.32
CA GLU A 14 -20.58 39.52 -20.33
C GLU A 14 -21.10 38.42 -19.38
N ASP A 15 -22.37 38.52 -18.95
CA ASP A 15 -23.01 37.50 -18.09
C ASP A 15 -23.24 36.17 -18.85
N TYR A 16 -23.49 36.25 -20.16
CA TYR A 16 -23.62 35.08 -21.04
C TYR A 16 -22.28 34.40 -21.29
N ASP A 17 -21.18 35.16 -21.42
CA ASP A 17 -19.83 34.62 -21.59
C ASP A 17 -19.33 33.95 -20.29
N MET A 18 -19.57 34.59 -19.13
CA MET A 18 -19.28 34.01 -17.82
C MET A 18 -20.04 32.69 -17.60
N THR A 19 -21.32 32.65 -17.97
CA THR A 19 -22.13 31.42 -17.89
C THR A 19 -21.55 30.30 -18.75
N ARG A 20 -21.10 30.63 -19.97
CA ARG A 20 -20.52 29.66 -20.91
C ARG A 20 -19.16 29.15 -20.44
N ASP A 21 -18.34 30.00 -19.83
CA ASP A 21 -17.07 29.61 -19.24
C ASP A 21 -17.26 28.69 -18.04
N ILE A 22 -18.22 28.98 -17.16
CA ILE A 22 -18.58 28.11 -16.04
C ILE A 22 -19.02 26.73 -16.54
N VAL A 23 -19.91 26.68 -17.53
CA VAL A 23 -20.39 25.41 -18.10
C VAL A 23 -19.25 24.63 -18.76
N THR A 24 -18.34 25.32 -19.45
CA THR A 24 -17.17 24.69 -20.10
C THR A 24 -16.21 24.12 -19.05
N ALA A 25 -15.95 24.85 -17.98
CA ALA A 25 -15.15 24.37 -16.85
C ALA A 25 -15.81 23.18 -16.15
N LEU A 26 -17.12 23.22 -15.92
CA LEU A 26 -17.88 22.11 -15.32
C LEU A 26 -17.86 20.87 -16.21
N ASN A 27 -18.06 21.00 -17.52
CA ASN A 27 -17.97 19.86 -18.45
C ASN A 27 -16.55 19.28 -18.45
N SER A 28 -15.51 20.10 -18.43
CA SER A 28 -14.12 19.63 -18.31
C SER A 28 -13.86 18.91 -16.98
N MET A 29 -14.45 19.37 -15.86
CA MET A 29 -14.39 18.69 -14.57
C MET A 29 -15.16 17.36 -14.56
N VAL A 30 -16.31 17.30 -15.23
CA VAL A 30 -17.10 16.07 -15.39
C VAL A 30 -16.40 15.05 -16.28
N ASP A 31 -15.79 15.49 -17.39
CA ASP A 31 -15.05 14.64 -18.31
C ASP A 31 -13.72 14.13 -17.71
N SER A 32 -13.12 14.91 -16.80
CA SER A 32 -11.93 14.50 -16.05
C SER A 32 -12.26 13.69 -14.78
N CYS A 33 -13.52 13.69 -14.34
CA CYS A 33 -14.01 12.77 -13.33
C CYS A 33 -13.97 11.36 -13.90
N ILE A 34 -12.92 10.63 -13.55
CA ILE A 34 -12.84 9.19 -13.81
C ILE A 34 -14.12 8.58 -13.22
N PRO A 35 -14.90 7.78 -13.99
CA PRO A 35 -16.02 7.02 -13.45
C PRO A 35 -15.54 6.33 -12.18
N GLN A 36 -16.35 6.34 -11.10
CA GLN A 36 -16.00 5.63 -9.87
C GLN A 36 -15.32 4.31 -10.26
N GLN A 37 -14.03 4.18 -9.93
CA GLN A 37 -13.31 2.93 -10.17
C GLN A 37 -14.24 1.83 -9.68
N ASP A 38 -14.39 0.75 -10.44
CA ASP A 38 -15.20 -0.38 -10.01
C ASP A 38 -14.68 -0.78 -8.61
N LEU A 39 -15.40 -0.35 -7.56
CA LEU A 39 -14.94 -0.39 -6.17
C LEU A 39 -14.93 -1.84 -5.66
N SER A 40 -15.27 -2.80 -6.51
CA SER A 40 -15.31 -4.23 -6.23
C SER A 40 -13.98 -4.74 -5.67
N GLU A 41 -12.85 -4.12 -6.01
CA GLU A 41 -11.52 -4.53 -5.53
C GLU A 41 -10.86 -3.56 -4.52
N CYS A 42 -11.41 -2.35 -4.33
CA CYS A 42 -10.86 -1.38 -3.38
C CYS A 42 -11.14 -1.83 -1.94
N CYS A 43 -10.10 -2.13 -1.15
CA CYS A 43 -10.25 -2.54 0.25
C CYS A 43 -9.26 -1.90 1.24
N ILE A 44 -8.33 -1.07 0.76
CA ILE A 44 -7.36 -0.34 1.59
C ILE A 44 -7.68 1.15 1.53
N TYR A 45 -8.33 1.66 2.57
CA TYR A 45 -8.88 3.01 2.60
C TYR A 45 -7.98 3.99 3.34
N LYS A 46 -7.79 5.19 2.76
CA LYS A 46 -7.36 6.35 3.54
C LYS A 46 -8.49 6.76 4.47
N VAL A 47 -8.22 6.81 5.77
CA VAL A 47 -9.22 7.09 6.79
C VAL A 47 -9.61 8.57 6.71
N PRO A 48 -10.93 8.88 6.69
CA PRO A 48 -11.41 10.26 6.71
C PRO A 48 -10.85 11.05 7.90
N ASN A 49 -10.52 12.32 7.67
CA ASN A 49 -9.93 13.20 8.69
C ASN A 49 -10.78 13.29 9.96
N LEU A 50 -12.11 13.19 9.85
CA LEU A 50 -13.00 13.20 11.02
C LEU A 50 -12.70 12.04 11.99
N LEU A 51 -12.47 10.83 11.48
CA LEU A 51 -12.11 9.66 12.29
C LEU A 51 -10.67 9.74 12.76
N ARG A 52 -9.77 10.12 11.85
CA ARG A 52 -8.34 10.28 12.13
C ARG A 52 -8.07 11.28 13.26
N ASN A 53 -8.80 12.39 13.31
CA ASN A 53 -8.61 13.43 14.33
C ASN A 53 -9.01 12.98 15.74
N VAL A 54 -9.80 11.90 15.88
CA VAL A 54 -10.15 11.34 17.20
C VAL A 54 -8.97 10.57 17.79
N LYS A 55 -8.26 9.80 16.97
CA LYS A 55 -7.09 9.01 17.39
C LYS A 55 -6.12 8.80 16.22
N PRO A 56 -5.22 9.76 15.96
CA PRO A 56 -4.28 9.68 14.83
C PRO A 56 -3.39 8.43 14.86
N GLU A 57 -3.02 7.99 16.06
CA GLU A 57 -2.13 6.85 16.30
C GLU A 57 -2.77 5.51 15.94
N ALA A 58 -4.10 5.46 15.78
CA ALA A 58 -4.79 4.26 15.32
C ALA A 58 -4.67 4.03 13.80
N TYR A 59 -4.07 4.98 13.07
CA TYR A 59 -4.01 4.98 11.60
C TYR A 59 -2.68 5.49 11.05
N THR A 60 -1.69 5.75 11.89
CA THR A 60 -0.36 6.19 11.46
C THR A 60 0.67 5.23 12.04
N PRO A 61 1.46 4.54 11.19
CA PRO A 61 2.51 3.68 11.68
C PRO A 61 3.54 4.48 12.48
N GLN A 62 4.05 3.89 13.55
CA GLN A 62 5.00 4.52 14.46
C GLN A 62 6.45 4.13 14.15
N LEU A 63 6.66 2.93 13.62
CA LEU A 63 7.97 2.35 13.39
C LEU A 63 8.15 1.98 11.91
N ILE A 64 7.25 1.21 11.32
CA ILE A 64 7.37 0.68 9.95
C ILE A 64 6.19 1.05 9.05
N SER A 65 6.49 1.76 7.94
CA SER A 65 5.53 1.96 6.85
C SER A 65 5.42 0.71 5.99
N ILE A 66 4.24 0.35 5.54
CA ILE A 66 3.96 -0.71 4.56
C ILE A 66 3.02 -0.12 3.51
N GLY A 67 3.39 -0.29 2.25
CA GLY A 67 2.64 0.21 1.11
C GLY A 67 2.75 1.73 0.92
N PRO A 68 1.97 2.26 -0.04
CA PRO A 68 2.12 3.62 -0.56
C PRO A 68 1.52 4.71 0.35
N LEU A 69 0.64 4.38 1.30
CA LEU A 69 -0.14 5.37 2.07
C LEU A 69 0.72 6.22 3.01
N HIS A 70 1.80 5.64 3.54
CA HIS A 70 2.77 6.29 4.42
C HIS A 70 4.19 6.33 3.80
N HIS A 71 4.28 6.08 2.49
CA HIS A 71 5.56 6.11 1.78
C HIS A 71 6.22 7.49 1.84
N GLY A 72 7.52 7.50 2.17
CA GLY A 72 8.32 8.73 2.24
C GLY A 72 8.18 9.51 3.56
N ASP A 73 7.55 8.96 4.59
CA ASP A 73 7.59 9.58 5.92
C ASP A 73 9.01 9.48 6.51
N ALA A 74 9.66 10.62 6.67
CA ALA A 74 11.02 10.73 7.17
C ALA A 74 11.21 10.09 8.57
N LYS A 75 10.13 9.96 9.36
CA LYS A 75 10.17 9.31 10.67
C LYS A 75 10.45 7.81 10.57
N LEU A 76 10.22 7.19 9.42
CA LEU A 76 10.23 5.75 9.21
C LEU A 76 11.46 5.27 8.42
N GLU A 77 12.46 6.15 8.21
CA GLU A 77 13.69 5.85 7.47
C GLU A 77 14.55 4.76 8.14
N ILE A 78 14.54 4.67 9.47
CA ILE A 78 15.24 3.59 10.19
C ILE A 78 14.73 2.22 9.72
N MET A 79 13.41 2.07 9.60
CA MET A 79 12.82 0.80 9.18
C MET A 79 12.98 0.52 7.68
N LYS A 80 13.28 1.53 6.87
CA LYS A 80 13.71 1.29 5.48
C LYS A 80 15.04 0.54 5.43
N ARG A 81 15.97 0.85 6.33
CA ARG A 81 17.24 0.12 6.46
C ARG A 81 17.01 -1.32 6.91
N GLU A 82 16.17 -1.54 7.92
CA GLU A 82 15.88 -2.89 8.42
C GLU A 82 15.23 -3.78 7.35
N LYS A 83 14.35 -3.24 6.52
CA LYS A 83 13.82 -3.97 5.35
C LYS A 83 14.91 -4.39 4.37
N LEU A 84 15.91 -3.54 4.12
CA LEU A 84 17.03 -3.89 3.23
C LEU A 84 17.96 -4.95 3.84
N ILE A 85 18.11 -4.96 5.16
CA ILE A 85 18.85 -6.01 5.88
C ILE A 85 18.08 -7.33 5.75
N CYS A 86 16.79 -7.33 6.08
CA CYS A 86 15.90 -8.48 5.89
C CYS A 86 15.94 -8.99 4.44
N PHE A 87 15.85 -8.10 3.44
CA PHE A 87 15.91 -8.49 2.03
C PHE A 87 17.26 -9.09 1.62
N ARG A 88 18.38 -8.60 2.21
CA ARG A 88 19.71 -9.18 1.99
C ARG A 88 19.75 -10.62 2.50
N GLU A 89 19.26 -10.87 3.70
CA GLU A 89 19.25 -12.21 4.30
C GLU A 89 18.32 -13.15 3.55
N PHE A 90 17.15 -12.65 3.15
CA PHE A 90 16.22 -13.35 2.26
C PHE A 90 16.90 -13.81 0.96
N LYS A 91 17.78 -12.97 0.38
CA LYS A 91 18.57 -13.29 -0.80
C LYS A 91 19.67 -14.31 -0.52
N GLU A 92 20.41 -14.14 0.59
CA GLU A 92 21.49 -15.04 1.01
C GLU A 92 20.97 -16.46 1.32
N ASN A 93 19.72 -16.58 1.77
CA ASN A 93 18.99 -17.83 2.00
C ASN A 93 18.50 -18.52 0.70
N LYS A 94 19.38 -18.58 -0.32
CA LYS A 94 19.27 -19.40 -1.55
C LYS A 94 18.31 -18.92 -2.64
N LEU A 95 18.05 -17.62 -2.78
CA LEU A 95 17.34 -17.11 -3.96
C LEU A 95 18.33 -16.55 -4.99
N SER A 96 18.31 -17.11 -6.20
CA SER A 96 19.06 -16.58 -7.33
C SER A 96 18.50 -15.23 -7.78
N ASP A 97 19.31 -14.43 -8.45
CA ASP A 97 18.85 -13.18 -9.07
C ASP A 97 17.71 -13.43 -10.07
N GLU A 98 17.67 -14.60 -10.72
CA GLU A 98 16.57 -15.04 -11.58
C GLU A 98 15.25 -15.14 -10.82
N ARG A 99 15.23 -15.71 -9.61
CA ARG A 99 14.01 -15.80 -8.80
C ARG A 99 13.56 -14.44 -8.31
N ILE A 100 14.49 -13.55 -7.97
CA ILE A 100 14.15 -12.17 -7.64
C ILE A 100 13.51 -11.47 -8.85
N MET A 101 14.05 -11.70 -10.06
CA MET A 101 13.43 -11.20 -11.30
C MET A 101 12.03 -11.77 -11.52
N ASP A 102 11.79 -13.04 -11.19
CA ASP A 102 10.45 -13.66 -11.24
C ASP A 102 9.47 -12.91 -10.30
N LEU A 103 9.88 -12.64 -9.05
CA LEU A 103 9.06 -11.86 -8.09
C LEU A 103 8.76 -10.44 -8.59
N VAL A 104 9.77 -9.74 -9.12
CA VAL A 104 9.60 -8.42 -9.73
C VAL A 104 8.61 -8.47 -10.89
N ASN A 105 8.67 -9.52 -11.72
CA ASN A 105 7.75 -9.70 -12.85
C ASN A 105 6.31 -9.97 -12.38
N ILE A 106 6.11 -10.73 -11.30
CA ILE A 106 4.79 -10.96 -10.69
C ILE A 106 4.14 -9.62 -10.32
N ILE A 107 4.86 -8.79 -9.56
CA ILE A 107 4.37 -7.48 -9.12
C ILE A 107 4.14 -6.56 -10.31
N ARG A 108 5.10 -6.48 -11.25
CA ARG A 108 4.99 -5.63 -12.44
C ARG A 108 3.73 -5.94 -13.25
N ASN A 109 3.44 -7.22 -13.46
CA ASN A 109 2.28 -7.66 -14.25
C ASN A 109 0.95 -7.34 -13.55
N LYS A 110 0.96 -7.18 -12.22
CA LYS A 110 -0.21 -6.87 -11.39
C LYS A 110 -0.23 -5.44 -10.86
N GLU A 111 0.73 -4.58 -11.21
CA GLU A 111 0.87 -3.24 -10.64
C GLU A 111 -0.43 -2.44 -10.71
N LYS A 112 -1.07 -2.41 -11.88
CA LYS A 112 -2.33 -1.70 -12.08
C LYS A 112 -3.42 -2.22 -11.13
N ASN A 113 -3.49 -3.54 -10.96
CA ASN A 113 -4.44 -4.19 -10.06
C ASN A 113 -4.14 -3.85 -8.60
N ILE A 114 -2.88 -3.98 -8.16
CA ILE A 114 -2.44 -3.63 -6.80
C ILE A 114 -2.81 -2.18 -6.46
N ARG A 115 -2.63 -1.25 -7.41
CA ARG A 115 -2.98 0.17 -7.19
C ARG A 115 -4.49 0.39 -7.02
N GLN A 116 -5.34 -0.43 -7.62
CA GLN A 116 -6.81 -0.34 -7.50
C GLN A 116 -7.34 -0.77 -6.14
N TYR A 117 -6.54 -1.50 -5.34
CA TYR A 117 -6.93 -1.87 -3.97
C TYR A 117 -6.94 -0.68 -3.01
N TYR A 118 -6.27 0.43 -3.36
CA TYR A 118 -6.20 1.61 -2.52
C TYR A 118 -7.25 2.64 -2.91
N SER A 119 -7.93 3.21 -1.90
CA SER A 119 -8.90 4.29 -2.13
C SER A 119 -8.26 5.61 -2.58
N LYS A 120 -6.93 5.74 -2.42
CA LYS A 120 -6.13 6.88 -2.87
C LYS A 120 -5.37 6.49 -4.14
N ASN A 121 -5.32 7.40 -5.10
CA ASN A 121 -4.48 7.26 -6.28
C ASN A 121 -3.01 7.61 -5.96
N PHE A 122 -2.07 6.83 -6.50
CA PHE A 122 -0.62 6.96 -6.32
C PHE A 122 0.13 7.08 -7.66
N ASN A 123 -0.49 7.66 -8.68
CA ASN A 123 0.10 7.88 -10.01
C ASN A 123 1.40 8.72 -9.96
N GLU A 124 1.62 9.47 -8.89
CA GLU A 124 2.86 10.21 -8.62
C GLU A 124 4.05 9.30 -8.31
N ILE A 125 3.80 8.06 -7.82
CA ILE A 125 4.84 7.08 -7.55
C ILE A 125 5.14 6.34 -8.86
N GLY A 126 6.36 6.49 -9.36
CA GLY A 126 6.81 5.79 -10.56
C GLY A 126 6.71 4.27 -10.43
N SER A 127 6.48 3.57 -11.54
CA SER A 127 6.31 2.10 -11.56
C SER A 127 7.49 1.36 -10.91
N ARG A 128 8.73 1.81 -11.18
CA ARG A 128 9.93 1.25 -10.55
C ARG A 128 9.87 1.33 -9.03
N ASP A 129 9.64 2.52 -8.48
CA ASP A 129 9.65 2.76 -7.03
C ASP A 129 8.49 2.05 -6.35
N PHE A 130 7.33 1.97 -7.03
CA PHE A 130 6.18 1.24 -6.55
C PHE A 130 6.46 -0.27 -6.47
N ILE A 131 7.01 -0.87 -7.52
CA ILE A 131 7.33 -2.31 -7.54
C ILE A 131 8.39 -2.63 -6.48
N GLU A 132 9.43 -1.79 -6.35
CA GLU A 132 10.46 -1.93 -5.33
C GLU A 132 9.86 -1.90 -3.91
N MET A 133 8.98 -0.95 -3.64
CA MET A 133 8.27 -0.84 -2.37
C MET A 133 7.42 -2.08 -2.08
N ILE A 134 6.58 -2.53 -3.02
CA ILE A 134 5.73 -3.71 -2.81
C ILE A 134 6.58 -4.96 -2.54
N LEU A 135 7.68 -5.13 -3.25
CA LEU A 135 8.57 -6.28 -3.07
C LEU A 135 9.22 -6.27 -1.68
N LEU A 136 9.85 -5.15 -1.30
CA LEU A 136 10.52 -5.02 -0.01
C LEU A 136 9.53 -5.21 1.15
N ASP A 137 8.34 -4.64 1.03
CA ASP A 137 7.31 -4.69 2.05
C ASP A 137 6.71 -6.10 2.20
N ALA A 138 6.42 -6.77 1.08
CA ALA A 138 5.92 -8.14 1.11
C ALA A 138 6.95 -9.12 1.68
N VAL A 139 8.21 -9.04 1.25
CA VAL A 139 9.30 -9.88 1.79
C VAL A 139 9.47 -9.63 3.28
N PHE A 140 9.48 -8.36 3.72
CA PHE A 140 9.58 -8.04 5.14
C PHE A 140 8.44 -8.66 5.95
N ILE A 141 7.19 -8.54 5.49
CA ILE A 141 6.03 -9.14 6.18
C ILE A 141 6.19 -10.66 6.29
N ILE A 142 6.56 -11.31 5.19
CA ILE A 142 6.72 -12.77 5.14
C ILE A 142 7.80 -13.22 6.13
N GLU A 143 9.00 -12.66 6.04
CA GLU A 143 10.13 -13.09 6.87
C GLU A 143 9.89 -12.71 8.35
N PHE A 144 9.34 -11.52 8.63
CA PHE A 144 8.99 -11.12 10.00
C PHE A 144 8.01 -12.10 10.66
N ILE A 145 6.97 -12.52 9.92
CA ILE A 145 6.01 -13.49 10.44
C ILE A 145 6.65 -14.88 10.60
N LYS A 146 7.48 -15.33 9.65
CA LYS A 146 8.21 -16.62 9.75
C LYS A 146 9.12 -16.64 10.98
N GLU A 147 9.96 -15.63 11.14
CA GLU A 147 10.92 -15.51 12.25
C GLU A 147 10.24 -15.35 13.60
N SER A 148 9.15 -14.58 13.67
CA SER A 148 8.40 -14.38 14.92
C SER A 148 7.71 -15.65 15.41
N ASN A 149 7.51 -16.63 14.54
CA ASN A 149 6.94 -17.94 14.88
C ASN A 149 8.03 -18.99 15.13
N ASP A 150 9.31 -18.68 14.88
CA ASP A 150 10.44 -19.52 15.22
C ASP A 150 10.79 -19.36 16.72
N VAL A 151 11.35 -20.41 17.32
CA VAL A 151 11.73 -20.45 18.74
C VAL A 151 12.81 -19.42 19.06
N ASP A 152 13.69 -19.16 18.10
CA ASP A 152 14.80 -18.20 18.24
C ASP A 152 14.36 -16.73 18.06
N GLY A 153 13.17 -16.48 17.50
CA GLY A 153 12.70 -15.15 17.14
C GLY A 153 13.52 -14.46 16.05
N PRO A 154 13.15 -13.22 15.66
CA PRO A 154 13.90 -12.43 14.68
C PRO A 154 15.27 -12.04 15.22
N LYS A 155 16.33 -12.40 14.49
CA LYS A 155 17.73 -12.27 14.96
C LYS A 155 18.28 -10.86 14.89
N ASN A 156 17.69 -10.03 14.02
CA ASN A 156 18.19 -8.68 13.72
C ASN A 156 17.29 -7.56 14.24
N LEU A 157 16.21 -7.91 14.94
CA LEU A 157 15.29 -6.93 15.52
C LEU A 157 15.46 -6.88 17.03
N GLU A 158 15.53 -5.66 17.56
CA GLU A 158 15.52 -5.47 19.01
C GLU A 158 14.16 -5.92 19.58
N PRO A 159 14.12 -6.55 20.78
CA PRO A 159 12.86 -7.09 21.33
C PRO A 159 11.71 -6.08 21.43
N TRP A 160 12.02 -4.80 21.67
CA TRP A 160 11.01 -3.74 21.75
C TRP A 160 10.39 -3.42 20.38
N MET A 161 11.13 -3.60 19.28
CA MET A 161 10.64 -3.33 17.93
C MET A 161 9.57 -4.34 17.51
N MET A 162 9.62 -5.58 18.02
CA MET A 162 8.67 -6.63 17.62
C MET A 162 7.23 -6.25 17.91
N CYS A 163 6.95 -5.69 19.09
CA CYS A 163 5.60 -5.26 19.47
C CYS A 163 5.14 -4.09 18.58
N ASP A 164 5.99 -3.10 18.36
CA ASP A 164 5.66 -1.92 17.56
C ASP A 164 5.44 -2.28 16.09
N ILE A 165 6.28 -3.14 15.51
CA ILE A 165 6.09 -3.69 14.16
C ILE A 165 4.76 -4.44 14.08
N LYS A 166 4.46 -5.30 15.06
CA LYS A 166 3.22 -6.07 15.06
C LYS A 166 1.97 -5.18 15.15
N GLU A 167 2.02 -4.09 15.91
CA GLU A 167 0.91 -3.13 15.95
C GLU A 167 0.80 -2.34 14.63
N ASP A 168 1.92 -1.91 14.06
CA ASP A 168 1.95 -1.23 12.77
C ASP A 168 1.40 -2.10 11.63
N LEU A 169 1.71 -3.40 11.62
CA LEU A 169 1.20 -4.36 10.63
C LEU A 169 -0.30 -4.62 10.74
N LYS A 170 -0.99 -4.16 11.79
CA LYS A 170 -2.46 -4.24 11.93
C LYS A 170 -3.18 -2.98 11.47
N LEU A 171 -2.45 -1.88 11.26
CA LEU A 171 -3.06 -0.59 10.93
C LEU A 171 -3.67 -0.64 9.53
N LEU A 172 -4.92 -0.18 9.39
CA LEU A 172 -5.66 -0.16 8.13
C LEU A 172 -4.90 0.54 7.00
N GLU A 173 -4.22 1.65 7.32
CA GLU A 173 -3.48 2.44 6.33
C GLU A 173 -2.07 1.93 6.05
N ASN A 174 -1.67 0.82 6.67
CA ASN A 174 -0.33 0.27 6.62
C ASN A 174 -0.33 -1.16 6.08
N GLN A 175 -1.07 -1.37 4.97
CA GLN A 175 -1.33 -2.70 4.41
C GLN A 175 -0.90 -2.80 2.95
N LEU A 176 -0.60 -4.03 2.53
CA LEU A 176 -0.59 -4.43 1.13
C LEU A 176 -1.84 -5.28 0.83
N PRO A 177 -2.28 -5.36 -0.43
CA PRO A 177 -3.27 -6.34 -0.85
C PRO A 177 -2.83 -7.76 -0.49
N PHE A 178 -3.67 -8.51 0.21
CA PHE A 178 -3.29 -9.84 0.71
C PHE A 178 -2.81 -10.79 -0.40
N PHE A 179 -3.47 -10.76 -1.57
CA PHE A 179 -3.16 -11.65 -2.69
C PHE A 179 -1.70 -11.52 -3.15
N ILE A 180 -1.10 -10.32 -3.11
CA ILE A 180 0.27 -10.14 -3.60
C ILE A 180 1.29 -10.73 -2.63
N ILE A 181 0.98 -10.69 -1.32
CA ILE A 181 1.83 -11.30 -0.29
C ILE A 181 1.77 -12.82 -0.42
N GLU A 182 0.56 -13.37 -0.62
CA GLU A 182 0.35 -14.81 -0.82
C GLU A 182 1.06 -15.32 -2.07
N GLU A 183 0.94 -14.64 -3.21
CA GLU A 183 1.63 -15.04 -4.44
C GLU A 183 3.16 -15.02 -4.29
N ILE A 184 3.72 -13.99 -3.65
CA ILE A 184 5.16 -13.90 -3.39
C ILE A 184 5.60 -15.03 -2.46
N TYR A 185 4.84 -15.29 -1.39
CA TYR A 185 5.10 -16.35 -0.43
C TYR A 185 5.14 -17.73 -1.11
N ASP A 186 4.13 -18.04 -1.91
CA ASP A 186 4.03 -19.32 -2.63
C ASP A 186 5.19 -19.51 -3.60
N GLU A 187 5.59 -18.45 -4.32
CA GLU A 187 6.71 -18.51 -5.25
C GLU A 187 8.05 -18.70 -4.53
N VAL A 188 8.24 -18.03 -3.39
CA VAL A 188 9.43 -18.21 -2.55
C VAL A 188 9.53 -19.64 -2.04
N ASN A 189 8.45 -20.21 -1.50
CA ASN A 189 8.49 -21.58 -0.97
C ASN A 189 8.68 -22.61 -2.08
N ARG A 190 8.07 -22.40 -3.25
CA ARG A 190 8.31 -23.22 -4.45
C ARG A 190 9.79 -23.19 -4.83
N ALA A 191 10.41 -22.02 -4.82
CA ALA A 191 11.83 -21.86 -5.14
C ALA A 191 12.76 -22.51 -4.10
N ARG A 192 12.40 -22.44 -2.81
CA ARG A 192 13.18 -23.01 -1.69
C ARG A 192 12.96 -24.51 -1.48
N GLN A 193 12.00 -25.13 -2.17
CA GLN A 193 11.61 -26.55 -2.01
C GLN A 193 11.15 -26.89 -0.58
N GLU A 194 10.61 -25.90 0.14
CA GLU A 194 10.10 -26.08 1.51
C GLU A 194 8.72 -26.78 1.43
N ILE A 195 8.68 -28.11 1.63
CA ILE A 195 7.44 -28.91 1.65
C ILE A 195 7.31 -29.70 2.97
N PRO A 196 6.14 -29.66 3.65
CA PRO A 196 4.94 -28.90 3.30
C PRO A 196 4.99 -27.44 3.76
N SER A 197 4.72 -26.51 2.83
CA SER A 197 4.54 -25.08 3.11
C SER A 197 3.17 -24.82 3.74
N ILE A 198 3.14 -24.29 4.96
CA ILE A 198 1.92 -23.81 5.62
C ILE A 198 1.34 -22.65 4.77
N PRO A 199 0.04 -22.61 4.44
CA PRO A 199 -0.53 -21.49 3.68
C PRO A 199 -0.27 -20.15 4.38
N PHE A 200 0.02 -19.09 3.63
CA PHE A 200 0.34 -17.77 4.22
C PHE A 200 -0.78 -17.27 5.13
N LEU A 201 -2.05 -17.48 4.76
CA LEU A 201 -3.20 -17.14 5.60
C LEU A 201 -3.14 -17.82 6.98
N SER A 202 -2.71 -19.07 7.03
CA SER A 202 -2.59 -19.82 8.30
C SER A 202 -1.45 -19.26 9.15
N LEU A 203 -0.32 -18.91 8.52
CA LEU A 203 0.81 -18.31 9.19
C LEU A 203 0.47 -16.91 9.76
N ALA A 204 -0.20 -16.08 8.98
CA ALA A 204 -0.67 -14.76 9.41
C ALA A 204 -1.73 -14.88 10.51
N ALA A 205 -2.69 -15.79 10.38
CA ALA A 205 -3.72 -16.03 11.39
C ALA A 205 -3.12 -16.52 12.72
N PHE A 206 -2.07 -17.34 12.68
CA PHE A 206 -1.34 -17.75 13.88
C PHE A 206 -0.63 -16.55 14.54
N HIS A 207 0.11 -15.77 13.75
CA HIS A 207 0.89 -14.64 14.26
C HIS A 207 0.01 -13.53 14.86
N PHE A 208 -1.08 -13.15 14.17
CA PHE A 208 -1.98 -12.07 14.61
C PHE A 208 -3.15 -12.54 15.47
N GLY A 209 -3.51 -13.82 15.40
CA GLY A 209 -4.58 -14.42 16.18
C GLY A 209 -4.16 -14.81 17.59
N LYS A 210 -5.10 -15.40 18.33
CA LYS A 210 -4.89 -15.96 19.69
C LYS A 210 -4.70 -17.48 19.70
N ILE A 211 -4.48 -18.12 18.54
CA ILE A 211 -4.55 -19.57 18.42
C ILE A 211 -3.13 -20.14 18.50
N ALA A 212 -2.81 -20.84 19.59
CA ALA A 212 -1.65 -21.72 19.69
C ALA A 212 -1.91 -23.01 18.87
N PHE A 213 -0.89 -23.57 18.21
CA PHE A 213 -1.00 -24.90 17.61
C PHE A 213 -1.35 -25.89 18.73
N SER A 214 -2.50 -26.55 18.62
CA SER A 214 -2.64 -27.84 19.28
C SER A 214 -1.69 -28.78 18.55
N GLU A 215 -0.60 -29.14 19.22
CA GLU A 215 0.33 -30.17 18.78
C GLU A 215 -0.47 -31.39 18.28
N VAL A 216 -0.23 -31.80 17.04
CA VAL A 216 -0.67 -33.09 16.50
C VAL A 216 0.48 -34.06 16.61
#